data_AF-A0A2M7XZV5-F1
#
_entry.id   AF-A0A2M7XZV5-F1
#
_cell.length_a   1.000
_cell.length_b   1.000
_cell.length_c   1.000
_cell.angle_alpha   90.00
_cell.angle_beta   90.00
_cell.angle_gamma   90.00
#
_symmetry.space_group_name_H-M   'P 1'
#
loop_
_entity.id
_entity.type
_entity.pdbx_description
1 polymer ?
#
loop_
_entity_poly.entity_id
_entity_poly.type
_entity_poly.pdbx_seq_one_letter_code
_entity_poly.pdbx_strand_id
1 'polypeptide(L)'
;MNTPGGDAQTLLDALVASLAAATRSPEGVAKPVALLWTDADGQWRPLAAALQKACAHFYVLGAYDAARRTGPAIWLKCLVDRTLPDLMPPPGTVPILYLPGVSRQELRAGGDCPDSLHPLIELQYRGAVWHQKNGRDWTVEAFMTSEVALGLDLSLDMRTREALMRALPVLATEPIAPLRGRRLDADDFDRLSVGDPVRDLLGWMSEPEAFQARCDTARWEAFRNICTRVFGFDPDKDGPARAGDLMLNGNGKWEDVWRRFRDAPRGYPGVTELLRHARPRDLLVDRARQPQVNDEQEAQLRYALEAAGAMPHEKLCARVLELEAENRDRRSWVWADLGYSMMAHALEPLARLATLARSALGGVSLTAMATDYATDGWRCDRAALDAMNHAKSPSDNALVAKVVRALYAPWLDKSA
;
A
#
# COMPACT_ATOMS: atom_id res chain seq x y z
N MET A 1 11.77 18.33 0.37
CA MET A 1 11.83 17.05 -0.36
C MET A 1 11.79 15.95 0.68
N ASN A 2 10.60 15.43 0.99
CA ASN A 2 10.44 14.26 1.85
C ASN A 2 9.77 13.20 0.98
N THR A 3 10.54 12.23 0.52
CA THR A 3 10.03 10.94 0.08
C THR A 3 9.73 10.15 1.36
N PRO A 4 8.47 9.86 1.71
CA PRO A 4 8.21 8.71 2.57
C PRO A 4 8.40 7.47 1.69
N GLY A 5 9.66 7.17 1.38
CA GLY A 5 10.05 5.91 0.79
C GLY A 5 10.07 4.90 1.91
N GLY A 6 8.90 4.38 2.29
CA GLY A 6 8.88 2.98 2.69
C GLY A 6 9.44 2.24 1.49
N ASP A 7 10.59 1.59 1.65
CA ASP A 7 11.25 0.89 0.56
C ASP A 7 10.21 0.00 -0.12
N ALA A 8 9.81 0.38 -1.34
CA ALA A 8 8.79 -0.37 -2.06
C ALA A 8 9.34 -1.78 -2.25
N GLN A 9 8.73 -2.74 -1.56
CA GLN A 9 9.25 -4.10 -1.52
C GLN A 9 9.04 -4.77 -2.87
N THR A 10 7.92 -4.51 -3.55
CA THR A 10 7.59 -5.03 -4.88
C THR A 10 7.18 -3.93 -5.89
N LEU A 11 7.04 -4.30 -7.16
CA LEU A 11 6.52 -3.40 -8.21
C LEU A 11 5.08 -2.96 -7.90
N LEU A 12 4.26 -3.89 -7.40
CA LEU A 12 2.88 -3.60 -7.05
C LEU A 12 2.80 -2.56 -5.93
N ASP A 13 3.67 -2.65 -4.92
CA ASP A 13 3.75 -1.67 -3.85
C ASP A 13 4.16 -0.29 -4.36
N ALA A 14 5.17 -0.24 -5.24
CA ALA A 14 5.62 1.00 -5.85
C ALA A 14 4.51 1.68 -6.68
N LEU A 15 3.75 0.90 -7.46
CA LEU A 15 2.61 1.41 -8.23
C LEU A 15 1.52 1.96 -7.30
N VAL A 16 1.11 1.19 -6.30
CA VAL A 16 0.07 1.62 -5.34
C VAL A 16 0.52 2.89 -4.60
N ALA A 17 1.77 2.97 -4.17
CA ALA A 17 2.32 4.15 -3.51
C ALA A 17 2.36 5.37 -4.46
N SER A 18 2.77 5.17 -5.71
CA SER A 18 2.82 6.23 -6.73
C SER A 18 1.43 6.76 -7.08
N LEU A 19 0.45 5.86 -7.25
CA LEU A 19 -0.94 6.22 -7.49
C LEU A 19 -1.53 6.98 -6.29
N ALA A 20 -1.33 6.49 -5.07
CA ALA A 20 -1.76 7.17 -3.85
C ALA A 20 -1.08 8.54 -3.67
N ALA A 21 0.16 8.70 -4.12
CA ALA A 21 0.84 9.99 -4.11
C ALA A 21 0.19 10.98 -5.10
N ALA A 22 -0.25 10.50 -6.26
CA ALA A 22 -0.86 11.31 -7.29
C ALA A 22 -2.31 11.73 -7.00
N THR A 23 -2.98 11.10 -6.03
CA THR A 23 -4.31 11.54 -5.57
C THR A 23 -4.25 12.66 -4.53
N ARG A 24 -3.07 12.98 -3.99
CA ARG A 24 -2.91 14.05 -2.99
C ARG A 24 -3.03 15.43 -3.64
N SER A 25 -3.72 16.33 -2.95
CA SER A 25 -3.85 17.74 -3.33
C SER A 25 -3.13 18.62 -2.32
N PRO A 26 -2.49 19.72 -2.78
CA PRO A 26 -2.01 20.77 -1.87
C PRO A 26 -3.13 21.33 -1.02
N GLU A 27 -2.77 21.93 0.11
CA GLU A 27 -3.71 22.65 0.96
C GLU A 27 -4.39 23.79 0.21
N GLY A 28 -5.68 24.00 0.45
CA GLY A 28 -6.48 25.00 -0.27
C GLY A 28 -6.90 24.61 -1.68
N VAL A 29 -6.49 23.43 -2.19
CA VAL A 29 -6.92 22.90 -3.49
C VAL A 29 -7.94 21.78 -3.29
N ALA A 30 -9.04 21.84 -4.03
CA ALA A 30 -10.05 20.79 -4.02
C ALA A 30 -9.43 19.44 -4.45
N LYS A 31 -9.81 18.37 -3.75
CA LYS A 31 -9.36 17.01 -4.10
C LYS A 31 -9.86 16.60 -5.48
N PRO A 32 -9.06 15.89 -6.29
CA PRO A 32 -9.51 15.38 -7.57
C PRO A 32 -10.68 14.42 -7.37
N VAL A 33 -11.67 14.48 -8.27
CA VAL A 33 -12.80 13.56 -8.23
C VAL A 33 -12.45 12.15 -8.71
N ALA A 34 -11.35 12.03 -9.48
CA ALA A 34 -10.80 10.77 -9.97
C ALA A 34 -9.32 10.96 -10.34
N LEU A 35 -8.55 9.88 -10.33
CA LEU A 35 -7.21 9.81 -10.93
C LEU A 35 -7.30 9.04 -12.26
N LEU A 36 -6.98 9.68 -13.38
CA LEU A 36 -6.92 9.05 -14.70
C LEU A 36 -5.52 8.50 -14.96
N TRP A 37 -5.45 7.24 -15.37
CA TRP A 37 -4.24 6.59 -15.83
C TRP A 37 -4.43 6.20 -17.29
N THR A 38 -3.87 7.00 -18.19
CA THR A 38 -3.77 6.74 -19.63
C THR A 38 -2.60 5.81 -19.94
N ASP A 39 -2.84 4.81 -20.79
CA ASP A 39 -1.84 3.84 -21.24
C ASP A 39 -2.10 3.47 -22.70
N ALA A 40 -1.59 4.30 -23.62
CA ALA A 40 -1.83 4.17 -25.05
C ALA A 40 -1.47 2.79 -25.61
N ASP A 41 -0.35 2.23 -25.15
CA ASP A 41 0.14 0.92 -25.61
C ASP A 41 -0.43 -0.24 -24.79
N GLY A 42 -1.13 0.03 -23.69
CA GLY A 42 -1.69 -0.99 -22.81
C GLY A 42 -0.64 -1.84 -22.10
N GLN A 43 0.57 -1.32 -21.88
CA GLN A 43 1.69 -2.06 -21.29
C GLN A 43 1.36 -2.59 -19.88
N TRP A 44 0.50 -1.90 -19.14
CA TRP A 44 0.18 -2.26 -17.77
C TRP A 44 -1.01 -3.23 -17.64
N ARG A 45 -1.65 -3.60 -18.77
CA ARG A 45 -2.80 -4.53 -18.79
C ARG A 45 -2.54 -5.82 -18.00
N PRO A 46 -1.34 -6.46 -18.05
CA PRO A 46 -1.08 -7.68 -17.29
C PRO A 46 -1.20 -7.51 -15.77
N LEU A 47 -1.04 -6.30 -15.24
CA LEU A 47 -1.13 -6.01 -13.81
C LEU A 47 -2.50 -5.56 -13.33
N ALA A 48 -3.45 -5.31 -14.24
CA ALA A 48 -4.75 -4.75 -13.89
C ALA A 48 -5.49 -5.59 -12.82
N ALA A 49 -5.49 -6.92 -12.97
CA ALA A 49 -6.14 -7.81 -12.00
C ALA A 49 -5.45 -7.80 -10.62
N ALA A 50 -4.12 -7.72 -10.58
CA ALA A 50 -3.37 -7.62 -9.33
C ALA A 50 -3.63 -6.27 -8.63
N LEU A 51 -3.66 -5.18 -9.40
CA LEU A 51 -3.98 -3.84 -8.91
C LEU A 51 -5.41 -3.75 -8.37
N GLN A 52 -6.39 -4.34 -9.05
CA GLN A 52 -7.78 -4.40 -8.55
C GLN A 52 -7.87 -5.13 -7.21
N LYS A 53 -7.11 -6.20 -7.01
CA LYS A 53 -7.07 -6.92 -5.73
C LYS A 53 -6.39 -6.11 -4.64
N ALA A 54 -5.26 -5.47 -4.96
CA ALA A 54 -4.51 -4.66 -4.00
C ALA A 54 -5.19 -3.32 -3.68
N CYS A 55 -6.01 -2.80 -4.59
CA CYS A 55 -6.61 -1.47 -4.51
C CYS A 55 -8.10 -1.53 -4.87
N ALA A 56 -8.96 -1.52 -3.84
CA ALA A 56 -10.40 -1.68 -4.01
C ALA A 56 -11.09 -0.59 -4.86
N HIS A 57 -10.46 0.58 -4.97
CA HIS A 57 -10.92 1.74 -5.73
C HIS A 57 -10.23 1.90 -7.09
N PHE A 58 -9.66 0.81 -7.62
CA PHE A 58 -9.09 0.73 -8.97
C PHE A 58 -10.11 0.15 -9.97
N TYR A 59 -10.41 0.89 -11.02
CA TYR A 59 -11.41 0.58 -12.03
C TYR A 59 -10.79 0.59 -13.43
N VAL A 60 -11.27 -0.28 -14.32
CA VAL A 60 -10.69 -0.49 -15.65
C VAL A 60 -11.71 -0.15 -16.73
N LEU A 61 -11.28 0.61 -17.74
CA LEU A 61 -12.07 0.82 -18.95
C LEU A 61 -12.14 -0.47 -19.78
N GLY A 62 -13.35 -0.92 -20.11
CA GLY A 62 -13.55 -2.12 -20.92
C GLY A 62 -15.02 -2.52 -21.06
N ALA A 63 -15.26 -3.78 -21.42
CA ALA A 63 -16.60 -4.36 -21.40
C ALA A 63 -17.15 -4.40 -19.96
N TYR A 64 -18.46 -4.21 -19.81
CA TYR A 64 -19.11 -4.18 -18.51
C TYR A 64 -18.98 -5.51 -17.76
N ASP A 65 -18.29 -5.48 -16.63
CA ASP A 65 -18.14 -6.54 -15.64
C ASP A 65 -17.93 -5.88 -14.28
N ALA A 66 -19.04 -5.58 -13.60
CA ALA A 66 -19.03 -4.90 -12.31
C ALA A 66 -18.29 -5.71 -11.22
N ALA A 67 -18.36 -7.05 -11.26
CA ALA A 67 -17.67 -7.92 -10.32
C ALA A 67 -16.15 -7.77 -10.43
N ARG A 68 -15.65 -7.57 -11.66
CA ARG A 68 -14.25 -7.24 -11.94
C ARG A 68 -13.98 -5.74 -11.99
N ARG A 69 -14.86 -4.87 -11.49
CA ARG A 69 -14.70 -3.40 -11.53
C ARG A 69 -14.27 -2.87 -12.90
N THR A 70 -14.81 -3.47 -13.97
CA THR A 70 -14.50 -3.12 -15.35
C THR A 70 -15.76 -2.64 -16.04
N GLY A 71 -15.67 -1.60 -16.85
CA GLY A 71 -16.81 -1.16 -17.62
C GLY A 71 -16.56 0.00 -18.56
N PRO A 72 -17.58 0.38 -19.34
CA PRO A 72 -17.45 1.43 -20.34
C PRO A 72 -17.30 2.81 -19.69
N ALA A 73 -16.86 3.80 -20.46
CA ALA A 73 -16.63 5.17 -19.99
C ALA A 73 -17.83 5.76 -19.22
N ILE A 74 -19.05 5.54 -19.69
CA ILE A 74 -20.25 6.03 -19.01
C ILE A 74 -20.44 5.39 -17.64
N TRP A 75 -20.10 4.11 -17.48
CA TRP A 75 -20.17 3.42 -16.19
C TRP A 75 -19.10 3.95 -15.23
N LEU A 76 -17.88 4.18 -15.72
CA LEU A 76 -16.81 4.82 -14.93
C LEU A 76 -17.21 6.24 -14.49
N LYS A 77 -17.86 7.02 -15.36
CA LYS A 77 -18.38 8.35 -15.04
C LYS A 77 -19.42 8.30 -13.93
N CYS A 78 -20.38 7.36 -14.00
CA CYS A 78 -21.38 7.14 -12.96
C CYS A 78 -20.76 6.76 -11.60
N LEU A 79 -19.68 5.96 -11.61
CA LEU A 79 -18.91 5.64 -10.41
C LEU A 79 -18.29 6.89 -9.77
N VAL A 80 -17.69 7.77 -10.58
CA VAL A 80 -17.08 9.02 -10.12
C VAL A 80 -18.13 9.99 -9.58
N ASP A 81 -19.26 10.13 -10.28
CA ASP A 81 -20.39 10.98 -9.87
C ASP A 81 -21.23 10.38 -8.76
N ARG A 82 -20.87 9.18 -8.30
CA ARG A 82 -21.48 8.52 -7.15
C ARG A 82 -22.97 8.17 -7.34
N THR A 83 -23.33 7.75 -8.55
CA THR A 83 -24.72 7.36 -8.91
C THR A 83 -24.96 5.85 -8.84
N LEU A 84 -23.96 5.07 -8.40
CA LEU A 84 -23.99 3.60 -8.31
C LEU A 84 -23.73 3.14 -6.86
N PRO A 85 -24.74 3.16 -5.97
CA PRO A 85 -24.54 3.03 -4.52
C PRO A 85 -23.71 1.82 -4.09
N ASP A 86 -23.87 0.68 -4.75
CA ASP A 86 -23.25 -0.60 -4.35
C ASP A 86 -21.84 -0.83 -4.90
N LEU A 87 -21.35 0.03 -5.80
CA LEU A 87 -20.08 -0.17 -6.53
C LEU A 87 -19.03 0.90 -6.25
N MET A 88 -19.40 1.93 -5.50
CA MET A 88 -18.57 3.10 -5.23
C MET A 88 -17.54 2.87 -4.13
N PRO A 89 -16.38 3.54 -4.22
CA PRO A 89 -15.45 3.54 -3.11
C PRO A 89 -16.02 4.38 -1.94
N PRO A 90 -15.59 4.12 -0.69
CA PRO A 90 -16.08 4.86 0.48
C PRO A 90 -15.97 6.38 0.33
N PRO A 91 -16.84 7.17 1.00
CA PRO A 91 -16.72 8.62 1.09
C PRO A 91 -15.28 9.09 1.37
N GLY A 92 -14.78 10.02 0.55
CA GLY A 92 -13.43 10.56 0.67
C GLY A 92 -12.33 9.80 -0.08
N THR A 93 -12.63 8.64 -0.66
CA THR A 93 -11.70 7.89 -1.52
C THR A 93 -11.77 8.37 -2.97
N VAL A 94 -10.62 8.72 -3.55
CA VAL A 94 -10.51 9.11 -4.96
C VAL A 94 -10.41 7.84 -5.83
N PRO A 95 -11.37 7.54 -6.73
CA PRO A 95 -11.28 6.40 -7.63
C PRO A 95 -10.13 6.55 -8.63
N ILE A 96 -9.48 5.44 -8.96
CA ILE A 96 -8.42 5.34 -9.98
C ILE A 96 -9.02 4.69 -11.22
N LEU A 97 -8.96 5.39 -12.35
CA LEU A 97 -9.48 4.94 -13.64
C LEU A 97 -8.31 4.58 -14.56
N TYR A 98 -8.07 3.30 -14.76
CA TYR A 98 -7.10 2.79 -15.71
C TYR A 98 -7.73 2.66 -17.10
N LEU A 99 -7.14 3.34 -18.08
CA LEU A 99 -7.65 3.51 -19.44
C LEU A 99 -6.70 2.86 -20.45
N PRO A 100 -6.67 1.53 -20.53
CA PRO A 100 -5.75 0.83 -21.41
C PRO A 100 -6.14 1.02 -22.88
N GLY A 101 -5.17 1.34 -23.72
CA GLY A 101 -5.37 1.71 -25.13
C GLY A 101 -5.87 3.14 -25.34
N VAL A 102 -5.83 3.99 -24.31
CA VAL A 102 -6.23 5.40 -24.40
C VAL A 102 -5.05 6.28 -24.05
N SER A 103 -4.70 7.16 -24.97
CA SER A 103 -3.70 8.20 -24.78
C SER A 103 -4.32 9.46 -24.18
N ARG A 104 -3.48 10.26 -23.52
CA ARG A 104 -3.89 11.59 -23.05
C ARG A 104 -4.26 12.54 -24.20
N GLN A 105 -3.65 12.36 -25.37
CA GLN A 105 -3.92 13.22 -26.54
C GLN A 105 -5.32 13.00 -27.09
N GLU A 106 -5.77 11.74 -27.17
CA GLU A 106 -7.14 11.40 -27.59
C GLU A 106 -8.19 12.06 -26.70
N LEU A 107 -8.02 12.00 -25.37
CA LEU A 107 -8.95 12.65 -24.44
C LEU A 107 -8.96 14.18 -24.57
N ARG A 108 -7.91 14.79 -25.12
CA ARG A 108 -7.79 16.24 -25.33
C ARG A 108 -8.18 16.70 -26.73
N ALA A 109 -8.45 15.77 -27.64
CA ALA A 109 -8.72 16.06 -29.04
C ALA A 109 -10.07 16.76 -29.28
N GLY A 110 -10.81 17.11 -28.22
CA GLY A 110 -12.07 17.85 -28.32
C GLY A 110 -13.11 17.06 -29.13
N GLY A 111 -13.53 17.60 -30.26
CA GLY A 111 -14.50 16.95 -31.16
C GLY A 111 -13.98 15.70 -31.87
N ASP A 112 -12.66 15.54 -31.97
CA ASP A 112 -12.04 14.37 -32.61
C ASP A 112 -11.82 13.20 -31.62
N CYS A 113 -12.16 13.38 -30.34
CA CYS A 113 -12.15 12.31 -29.36
C CYS A 113 -13.22 11.26 -29.71
N PRO A 114 -12.95 9.95 -29.63
CA PRO A 114 -13.96 8.93 -29.86
C PRO A 114 -15.19 9.07 -28.95
N ASP A 115 -16.40 8.92 -29.51
CA ASP A 115 -17.68 9.05 -28.80
C ASP A 115 -17.75 8.19 -27.53
N SER A 116 -17.17 6.99 -27.59
CA SER A 116 -17.12 6.06 -26.46
C SER A 116 -16.30 6.56 -25.28
N LEU A 117 -15.46 7.59 -25.45
CA LEU A 117 -14.62 8.18 -24.40
C LEU A 117 -15.12 9.56 -23.94
N HIS A 118 -16.08 10.16 -24.65
CA HIS A 118 -16.63 11.50 -24.32
C HIS A 118 -17.00 11.67 -22.83
N PRO A 119 -17.62 10.69 -22.14
CA PRO A 119 -17.96 10.83 -20.73
C PRO A 119 -16.76 11.11 -19.81
N LEU A 120 -15.53 10.77 -20.23
CA LEU A 120 -14.31 10.94 -19.44
C LEU A 120 -13.58 12.26 -19.72
N ILE A 121 -13.92 12.99 -20.78
CA ILE A 121 -13.19 14.20 -21.19
C ILE A 121 -13.15 15.23 -20.06
N GLU A 122 -14.29 15.45 -19.40
CA GLU A 122 -14.43 16.43 -18.31
C GLU A 122 -13.52 16.11 -17.10
N LEU A 123 -13.27 14.82 -16.85
CA LEU A 123 -12.50 14.35 -15.70
C LEU A 123 -11.03 14.79 -15.76
N GLN A 124 -10.53 15.21 -16.93
CA GLN A 124 -9.21 15.83 -17.02
C GLN A 124 -9.11 17.20 -16.34
N TYR A 125 -10.25 17.85 -16.08
CA TYR A 125 -10.33 19.17 -15.46
C TYR A 125 -10.75 19.09 -13.99
N ARG A 126 -11.63 18.15 -13.64
CA ARG A 126 -12.07 17.92 -12.24
C ARG A 126 -11.24 16.86 -11.51
N GLY A 127 -10.52 16.02 -12.24
CA GLY A 127 -9.66 14.97 -11.72
C GLY A 127 -8.17 15.31 -11.82
N ALA A 128 -7.34 14.32 -11.54
CA ALA A 128 -5.90 14.35 -11.73
C ALA A 128 -5.49 13.30 -12.77
N VAL A 129 -4.34 13.47 -13.41
CA VAL A 129 -3.80 12.49 -14.37
C VAL A 129 -2.47 11.95 -13.84
N TRP A 130 -2.32 10.64 -13.81
CA TRP A 130 -1.08 9.98 -13.42
C TRP A 130 -0.11 9.93 -14.60
N HIS A 131 0.89 10.82 -14.59
CA HIS A 131 1.87 10.94 -15.66
C HIS A 131 3.24 11.33 -15.11
N GLN A 132 4.27 11.24 -15.95
CA GLN A 132 5.62 11.71 -15.63
C GLN A 132 5.66 13.24 -15.45
N LYS A 133 6.72 13.79 -14.84
CA LYS A 133 6.87 15.25 -14.67
C LYS A 133 6.85 16.03 -16.00
N ASN A 134 7.29 15.40 -17.09
CA ASN A 134 7.28 15.97 -18.45
C ASN A 134 5.91 15.89 -19.15
N GLY A 135 4.88 15.34 -18.50
CA GLY A 135 3.53 15.21 -19.02
C GLY A 135 3.25 13.98 -19.89
N ARG A 136 4.27 13.13 -20.15
CA ARG A 136 4.12 11.84 -20.85
C ARG A 136 3.56 10.75 -19.94
N ASP A 137 2.89 9.78 -20.54
CA ASP A 137 2.38 8.61 -19.82
C ASP A 137 3.54 7.80 -19.19
N TRP A 138 3.24 7.12 -18.10
CA TRP A 138 4.19 6.17 -17.50
C TRP A 138 4.21 4.88 -18.34
N THR A 139 5.28 4.66 -19.09
CA THR A 139 5.58 3.33 -19.67
C THR A 139 6.19 2.43 -18.60
N VAL A 140 6.17 1.11 -18.81
CA VAL A 140 6.79 0.15 -17.88
C VAL A 140 8.27 0.48 -17.71
N GLU A 141 9.01 0.64 -18.82
CA GLU A 141 10.43 1.03 -18.79
C GLU A 141 10.68 2.34 -18.03
N ALA A 142 9.88 3.38 -18.29
CA ALA A 142 10.05 4.67 -17.63
C ALA A 142 9.82 4.57 -16.13
N PHE A 143 8.83 3.78 -15.69
CA PHE A 143 8.55 3.57 -14.28
C PHE A 143 9.66 2.78 -13.57
N MET A 144 10.22 1.77 -14.24
CA MET A 144 11.34 1.00 -13.71
C MET A 144 12.60 1.85 -13.54
N THR A 145 12.93 2.68 -14.53
CA THR A 145 14.21 3.42 -14.58
C THR A 145 14.19 4.76 -13.84
N SER A 146 13.02 5.35 -13.68
CA SER A 146 12.89 6.68 -13.07
C SER A 146 13.27 6.68 -11.59
N GLU A 147 14.14 7.62 -11.19
CA GLU A 147 14.53 7.86 -9.78
C GLU A 147 13.36 8.24 -8.87
N VAL A 148 12.32 8.89 -9.42
CA VAL A 148 11.10 9.21 -8.64
C VAL A 148 10.13 8.04 -8.53
N ALA A 149 10.48 6.88 -9.11
CA ALA A 149 9.72 5.64 -9.05
C ALA A 149 10.63 4.52 -8.50
N LEU A 150 11.14 3.61 -9.36
CA LEU A 150 11.93 2.47 -8.90
C LEU A 150 13.45 2.64 -8.99
N GLY A 151 13.94 3.49 -9.91
CA GLY A 151 15.38 3.79 -10.06
C GLY A 151 16.26 2.58 -10.41
N LEU A 152 15.74 1.61 -11.18
CA LEU A 152 16.50 0.46 -11.65
C LEU A 152 17.37 0.82 -12.86
N ASP A 153 18.57 0.23 -12.92
CA ASP A 153 19.45 0.34 -14.09
C ASP A 153 19.10 -0.80 -15.07
N LEU A 154 18.53 -0.46 -16.23
CA LEU A 154 18.09 -1.42 -17.25
C LEU A 154 18.89 -1.25 -18.54
N SER A 155 19.16 -2.36 -19.22
CA SER A 155 19.49 -2.30 -20.63
C SER A 155 18.27 -1.89 -21.46
N LEU A 156 18.45 -0.91 -22.36
CA LEU A 156 17.37 -0.32 -23.17
C LEU A 156 17.24 -0.96 -24.56
N ASP A 157 17.78 -2.17 -24.73
CA ASP A 157 17.64 -2.95 -25.95
C ASP A 157 16.27 -3.64 -26.02
N MET A 158 15.85 -4.00 -27.24
CA MET A 158 14.53 -4.61 -27.48
C MET A 158 14.35 -5.94 -26.76
N ARG A 159 15.42 -6.76 -26.64
CA ARG A 159 15.34 -8.07 -25.99
C ARG A 159 15.06 -7.90 -24.50
N THR A 160 15.71 -6.94 -23.84
CA THR A 160 15.47 -6.61 -22.43
C THR A 160 14.05 -6.07 -22.22
N ARG A 161 13.55 -5.21 -23.11
CA ARG A 161 12.14 -4.73 -23.06
C ARG A 161 11.13 -5.87 -23.14
N GLU A 162 11.32 -6.79 -24.09
CA GLU A 162 10.42 -7.94 -24.25
C GLU A 162 10.46 -8.86 -23.04
N ALA A 163 11.65 -9.13 -22.49
CA ALA A 163 11.81 -9.93 -21.29
C ALA A 163 11.15 -9.28 -20.06
N LEU A 164 11.32 -7.97 -19.88
CA LEU A 164 10.65 -7.18 -18.84
C LEU A 164 9.13 -7.30 -18.93
N MET A 165 8.56 -7.17 -20.14
CA MET A 165 7.11 -7.30 -20.35
C MET A 165 6.59 -8.70 -20.02
N ARG A 166 7.34 -9.76 -20.37
CA ARG A 166 6.99 -11.14 -19.98
C ARG A 166 7.09 -11.37 -18.47
N ALA A 167 8.09 -10.79 -17.82
CA ALA A 167 8.32 -10.92 -16.38
C ALA A 167 7.42 -10.00 -15.53
N LEU A 168 6.66 -9.10 -16.14
CA LEU A 168 5.86 -8.09 -15.43
C LEU A 168 4.92 -8.69 -14.36
N PRO A 169 4.15 -9.77 -14.63
CA PRO A 169 3.30 -10.37 -13.61
C PRO A 169 4.08 -10.97 -12.42
N VAL A 170 5.30 -11.47 -12.68
CA VAL A 170 6.19 -12.00 -11.65
C VAL A 170 6.75 -10.86 -10.81
N LEU A 171 7.25 -9.80 -11.46
CA LEU A 171 7.77 -8.60 -10.79
C LEU A 171 6.75 -7.91 -9.87
N ALA A 172 5.45 -8.10 -10.13
CA ALA A 172 4.39 -7.60 -9.26
C ALA A 172 4.51 -8.12 -7.82
N THR A 173 5.04 -9.33 -7.63
CA THR A 173 5.13 -9.99 -6.32
C THR A 173 6.56 -10.35 -5.93
N GLU A 174 7.55 -10.13 -6.80
CA GLU A 174 8.95 -10.35 -6.46
C GLU A 174 9.56 -9.14 -5.74
N PRO A 175 10.43 -9.37 -4.73
CA PRO A 175 11.18 -8.30 -4.11
C PRO A 175 12.05 -7.55 -5.12
N ILE A 176 11.99 -6.22 -5.10
CA ILE A 176 12.78 -5.36 -5.99
C ILE A 176 14.21 -5.17 -5.46
N ALA A 177 14.45 -5.31 -4.15
CA ALA A 177 15.76 -5.06 -3.55
C ALA A 177 16.93 -5.81 -4.23
N PRO A 178 16.82 -7.11 -4.58
CA PRO A 178 17.88 -7.84 -5.29
C PRO A 178 18.16 -7.37 -6.72
N LEU A 179 17.25 -6.57 -7.30
CA LEU A 179 17.36 -6.01 -8.64
C LEU A 179 18.09 -4.65 -8.65
N ARG A 180 18.34 -4.05 -7.48
CA ARG A 180 19.04 -2.76 -7.36
C ARG A 180 20.56 -2.93 -7.36
N GLY A 181 21.26 -1.83 -7.68
CA GLY A 181 22.73 -1.75 -7.57
C GLY A 181 23.50 -2.44 -8.70
N ARG A 182 22.81 -2.92 -9.74
CA ARG A 182 23.41 -3.49 -10.94
C ARG A 182 22.55 -3.21 -12.17
N ARG A 183 23.18 -3.28 -13.35
CA ARG A 183 22.47 -3.22 -14.63
C ARG A 183 21.76 -4.54 -14.90
N LEU A 184 20.47 -4.47 -15.21
CA LEU A 184 19.61 -5.61 -15.52
C LEU A 184 19.46 -5.76 -17.04
N ASP A 185 19.46 -7.00 -17.50
CA ASP A 185 19.24 -7.35 -18.91
C ASP A 185 18.12 -8.40 -19.06
N ALA A 186 17.94 -8.89 -20.30
CA ALA A 186 16.95 -9.90 -20.60
C ALA A 186 17.11 -11.20 -19.79
N ASP A 187 18.34 -11.65 -19.55
CA ASP A 187 18.61 -12.90 -18.85
C ASP A 187 18.22 -12.79 -17.37
N ASP A 188 18.37 -11.60 -16.77
CA ASP A 188 17.91 -11.35 -15.42
C ASP A 188 16.39 -11.49 -15.28
N PHE A 189 15.61 -10.95 -16.21
CA PHE A 189 14.15 -11.06 -16.20
C PHE A 189 13.66 -12.47 -16.55
N ASP A 190 14.31 -13.15 -17.50
CA ASP A 190 13.98 -14.52 -17.85
C ASP A 190 14.24 -15.48 -16.66
N ARG A 191 15.28 -15.23 -15.84
CA ARG A 191 15.54 -16.01 -14.60
C ARG A 191 14.43 -15.89 -13.57
N LEU A 192 13.73 -14.75 -13.48
CA LEU A 192 12.60 -14.59 -12.56
C LEU A 192 11.44 -15.55 -12.91
N SER A 193 11.37 -15.97 -14.17
CA SER A 193 10.31 -16.86 -14.67
C SER A 193 10.59 -18.35 -14.42
N VAL A 194 11.78 -18.70 -13.93
CA VAL A 194 12.13 -20.09 -13.57
C VAL A 194 11.30 -20.53 -12.35
N GLY A 195 10.97 -21.82 -12.27
CA GLY A 195 10.09 -22.38 -11.25
C GLY A 195 10.52 -22.03 -9.82
N ASP A 196 9.63 -21.38 -9.08
CA ASP A 196 9.81 -20.99 -7.67
C ASP A 196 8.71 -21.68 -6.85
N PRO A 197 9.04 -22.79 -6.14
CA PRO A 197 8.09 -23.52 -5.30
C PRO A 197 7.38 -22.68 -4.23
N VAL A 198 8.05 -21.66 -3.70
CA VAL A 198 7.47 -20.79 -2.66
C VAL A 198 6.46 -19.85 -3.29
N ARG A 199 6.78 -19.24 -4.43
CA ARG A 199 5.84 -18.39 -5.19
C ARG A 199 4.63 -19.18 -5.64
N ASP A 200 4.84 -20.39 -6.17
CA ASP A 200 3.74 -21.25 -6.62
C ASP A 200 2.83 -21.63 -5.45
N LEU A 201 3.41 -21.97 -4.28
CA LEU A 201 2.64 -22.25 -3.07
C LEU A 201 1.84 -21.03 -2.59
N LEU A 202 2.45 -19.85 -2.52
CA LEU A 202 1.76 -18.61 -2.11
C LEU A 202 0.67 -18.21 -3.11
N GLY A 203 0.92 -18.37 -4.41
CA GLY A 203 -0.06 -18.13 -5.47
C GLY A 203 -1.26 -19.08 -5.35
N TRP A 204 -1.02 -20.37 -5.12
CA TRP A 204 -2.07 -21.34 -4.86
C TRP A 204 -2.82 -21.05 -3.56
N MET A 205 -2.13 -20.74 -2.45
CA MET A 205 -2.78 -20.37 -1.19
C MET A 205 -3.67 -19.14 -1.34
N SER A 206 -3.24 -18.14 -2.12
CA SER A 206 -4.02 -16.93 -2.36
C SER A 206 -5.25 -17.18 -3.25
N GLU A 207 -5.13 -18.04 -4.27
CA GLU A 207 -6.20 -18.28 -5.24
C GLU A 207 -6.22 -19.75 -5.73
N PRO A 208 -6.69 -20.70 -4.90
CA PRO A 208 -6.54 -22.14 -5.18
C PRO A 208 -7.19 -22.56 -6.51
N GLU A 209 -8.44 -22.14 -6.72
CA GLU A 209 -9.25 -22.47 -7.89
C GLU A 209 -8.64 -21.88 -9.17
N ALA A 210 -8.25 -20.60 -9.12
CA ALA A 210 -7.67 -19.92 -10.27
C ALA A 210 -6.25 -20.44 -10.57
N PHE A 211 -5.47 -20.83 -9.56
CA PHE A 211 -4.17 -21.45 -9.76
C PHE A 211 -4.33 -22.82 -10.43
N GLN A 212 -5.22 -23.67 -9.92
CA GLN A 212 -5.48 -24.99 -10.49
C GLN A 212 -6.02 -24.92 -11.92
N ALA A 213 -6.93 -23.98 -12.21
CA ALA A 213 -7.45 -23.77 -13.57
C ALA A 213 -6.38 -23.33 -14.60
N ARG A 214 -5.24 -22.79 -14.13
CA ARG A 214 -4.09 -22.41 -14.97
C ARG A 214 -3.07 -23.54 -15.14
N CYS A 215 -3.22 -24.63 -14.40
CA CYS A 215 -2.37 -25.81 -14.53
C CYS A 215 -3.01 -26.81 -15.49
N ASP A 216 -2.20 -27.37 -16.39
CA ASP A 216 -2.54 -28.64 -17.01
C ASP A 216 -2.29 -29.79 -16.01
N THR A 217 -2.70 -31.01 -16.37
CA THR A 217 -2.58 -32.18 -15.49
C THR A 217 -1.14 -32.42 -15.04
N ALA A 218 -0.16 -32.29 -15.95
CA ALA A 218 1.25 -32.51 -15.65
C ALA A 218 1.81 -31.46 -14.69
N ARG A 219 1.48 -30.17 -14.89
CA ARG A 219 1.90 -29.08 -14.01
C ARG A 219 1.27 -29.20 -12.63
N TRP A 220 0.00 -29.62 -12.56
CA TRP A 220 -0.67 -29.86 -11.27
C TRP A 220 -0.01 -30.99 -10.49
N GLU A 221 0.27 -32.13 -11.14
CA GLU A 221 0.97 -33.25 -10.52
C GLU A 221 2.38 -32.86 -10.05
N ALA A 222 3.13 -32.09 -10.85
CA ALA A 222 4.44 -31.58 -10.46
C ALA A 222 4.35 -30.67 -9.22
N PHE A 223 3.38 -29.75 -9.20
CA PHE A 223 3.12 -28.89 -8.04
C PHE A 223 2.80 -29.71 -6.79
N ARG A 224 1.89 -30.69 -6.89
CA ARG A 224 1.55 -31.62 -5.78
C ARG A 224 2.76 -32.36 -5.24
N ASN A 225 3.58 -32.91 -6.13
CA ASN A 225 4.80 -33.62 -5.76
C ASN A 225 5.81 -32.71 -5.05
N ILE A 226 5.94 -31.46 -5.50
CA ILE A 226 6.78 -30.45 -4.84
C ILE A 226 6.21 -30.12 -3.45
N CYS A 227 4.90 -29.88 -3.32
CA CYS A 227 4.24 -29.62 -2.04
C CYS A 227 4.50 -30.74 -1.03
N THR A 228 4.35 -32.00 -1.46
CA THR A 228 4.54 -33.16 -0.60
C THR A 228 6.00 -33.30 -0.18
N ARG A 229 6.95 -33.16 -1.14
CA ARG A 229 8.38 -33.38 -0.90
C ARG A 229 9.05 -32.25 -0.11
N VAL A 230 8.70 -30.99 -0.40
CA VAL A 230 9.38 -29.80 0.14
C VAL A 230 8.69 -29.28 1.38
N PHE A 231 7.35 -29.23 1.37
CA PHE A 231 6.56 -28.61 2.43
C PHE A 231 5.85 -29.64 3.33
N GLY A 232 5.90 -30.93 2.99
CA GLY A 232 5.29 -32.02 3.77
C GLY A 232 3.76 -31.99 3.77
N PHE A 233 3.16 -31.50 2.68
CA PHE A 233 1.74 -31.16 2.59
C PHE A 233 1.16 -31.56 1.22
N ASP A 234 -0.08 -32.05 1.17
CA ASP A 234 -0.78 -32.43 -0.08
C ASP A 234 -1.96 -31.50 -0.36
N PRO A 235 -1.88 -30.61 -1.38
CA PRO A 235 -2.92 -29.61 -1.63
C PRO A 235 -4.29 -30.21 -2.00
N ASP A 236 -4.34 -31.46 -2.50
CA ASP A 236 -5.61 -32.13 -2.81
C ASP A 236 -6.32 -32.69 -1.57
N LYS A 237 -5.56 -33.10 -0.55
CA LYS A 237 -6.10 -33.74 0.66
C LYS A 237 -6.32 -32.75 1.78
N ASP A 238 -5.37 -31.84 1.95
CA ASP A 238 -5.28 -30.98 3.12
C ASP A 238 -5.94 -29.61 2.89
N GLY A 239 -5.90 -29.11 1.64
CA GLY A 239 -6.53 -27.87 1.23
C GLY A 239 -5.89 -26.59 1.80
N PRO A 240 -6.32 -25.40 1.32
CA PRO A 240 -5.66 -24.12 1.61
C PRO A 240 -5.73 -23.70 3.08
N ALA A 241 -6.79 -24.08 3.81
CA ALA A 241 -6.92 -23.79 5.24
C ALA A 241 -5.79 -24.43 6.06
N ARG A 242 -5.46 -25.69 5.77
CA ARG A 242 -4.36 -26.40 6.43
C ARG A 242 -3.00 -25.80 6.08
N ALA A 243 -2.81 -25.33 4.84
CA ALA A 243 -1.60 -24.57 4.47
C ALA A 243 -1.49 -23.26 5.26
N GLY A 244 -2.60 -22.57 5.51
CA GLY A 244 -2.66 -21.41 6.40
C GLY A 244 -2.20 -21.73 7.82
N ASP A 245 -2.70 -22.83 8.40
CA ASP A 245 -2.25 -23.31 9.71
C ASP A 245 -0.76 -23.67 9.72
N LEU A 246 -0.26 -24.33 8.67
CA LEU A 246 1.14 -24.69 8.55
C LEU A 246 2.03 -23.46 8.39
N MET A 247 1.60 -22.43 7.66
CA MET A 247 2.34 -21.17 7.54
C MET A 247 2.39 -20.40 8.86
N LEU A 248 1.26 -20.35 9.58
CA LEU A 248 1.18 -19.69 10.88
C LEU A 248 2.09 -20.37 11.92
N ASN A 249 2.03 -21.70 12.00
CA ASN A 249 2.69 -22.50 13.04
C ASN A 249 4.07 -23.04 12.63
N GLY A 250 4.41 -22.91 11.36
CA GLY A 250 5.52 -23.62 10.73
C GLY A 250 6.86 -22.96 10.96
N ASN A 251 7.88 -23.79 10.89
CA ASN A 251 9.29 -23.42 10.89
C ASN A 251 9.97 -24.01 9.64
N GLY A 252 11.30 -23.85 9.52
CA GLY A 252 12.07 -24.42 8.41
C GLY A 252 11.58 -23.88 7.06
N LYS A 253 11.08 -24.74 6.16
CA LYS A 253 10.61 -24.31 4.83
C LYS A 253 9.41 -23.39 4.87
N TRP A 254 8.57 -23.47 5.90
CA TRP A 254 7.47 -22.53 6.09
C TRP A 254 7.95 -21.14 6.55
N GLU A 255 9.17 -21.02 7.08
CA GLU A 255 9.79 -19.69 7.30
C GLU A 255 10.10 -18.99 6.00
N ASP A 256 10.56 -19.72 4.99
CA ASP A 256 10.87 -19.16 3.68
C ASP A 256 9.57 -18.65 3.01
N VAL A 257 8.47 -19.40 3.18
CA VAL A 257 7.13 -19.01 2.73
C VAL A 257 6.64 -17.77 3.48
N TRP A 258 6.76 -17.75 4.80
CA TRP A 258 6.41 -16.60 5.64
C TRP A 258 7.21 -15.35 5.24
N ARG A 259 8.52 -15.49 5.05
CA ARG A 259 9.40 -14.38 4.64
C ARG A 259 9.01 -13.85 3.27
N ARG A 260 8.79 -14.73 2.27
CA ARG A 260 8.37 -14.28 0.94
C ARG A 260 7.01 -13.58 0.95
N PHE A 261 6.07 -14.04 1.77
CA PHE A 261 4.81 -13.32 1.95
C PHE A 261 5.01 -11.96 2.62
N ARG A 262 5.85 -11.87 3.65
CA ARG A 262 6.20 -10.59 4.28
C ARG A 262 6.82 -9.61 3.31
N ASP A 263 7.62 -10.08 2.36
CA ASP A 263 8.27 -9.24 1.35
C ASP A 263 7.30 -8.78 0.23
N ALA A 264 6.12 -9.41 0.11
CA ALA A 264 5.18 -9.16 -0.99
C ALA A 264 3.70 -9.39 -0.62
N PRO A 265 3.19 -8.83 0.49
CA PRO A 265 1.91 -9.26 1.05
C PRO A 265 0.71 -8.87 0.18
N ARG A 266 0.79 -7.75 -0.54
CA ARG A 266 -0.24 -7.29 -1.48
C ARG A 266 -0.38 -8.18 -2.71
N GLY A 267 0.66 -8.95 -3.02
CA GLY A 267 0.66 -9.93 -4.11
C GLY A 267 -0.18 -11.17 -3.83
N TYR A 268 -0.43 -11.47 -2.54
CA TYR A 268 -1.11 -12.69 -2.09
C TYR A 268 -2.28 -12.36 -1.14
N PRO A 269 -3.28 -11.60 -1.59
CA PRO A 269 -4.36 -11.12 -0.72
C PRO A 269 -5.13 -12.27 -0.02
N GLY A 270 -5.30 -13.42 -0.68
CA GLY A 270 -6.00 -14.57 -0.10
C GLY A 270 -5.26 -15.23 1.06
N VAL A 271 -3.93 -15.10 1.13
CA VAL A 271 -3.13 -15.60 2.26
C VAL A 271 -3.47 -14.85 3.55
N THR A 272 -3.75 -13.54 3.46
CA THR A 272 -4.20 -12.76 4.62
C THR A 272 -5.48 -13.35 5.21
N GLU A 273 -6.46 -13.67 4.35
CA GLU A 273 -7.72 -14.26 4.78
C GLU A 273 -7.55 -15.67 5.35
N LEU A 274 -6.64 -16.50 4.80
CA LEU A 274 -6.30 -17.79 5.39
C LEU A 274 -5.73 -17.62 6.81
N LEU A 275 -4.80 -16.68 7.01
CA LEU A 275 -4.21 -16.42 8.32
C LEU A 275 -5.22 -15.86 9.34
N ARG A 276 -6.28 -15.17 8.88
CA ARG A 276 -7.40 -14.76 9.77
C ARG A 276 -8.21 -15.95 10.31
N HIS A 277 -8.18 -17.09 9.64
CA HIS A 277 -8.89 -18.29 10.06
C HIS A 277 -7.97 -19.34 10.70
N ALA A 278 -6.66 -19.25 10.47
CA ALA A 278 -5.66 -20.13 11.06
C ALA A 278 -5.66 -20.06 12.60
N ARG A 279 -5.20 -21.14 13.24
CA ARG A 279 -5.13 -21.24 14.71
C ARG A 279 -3.70 -21.44 15.20
N PRO A 280 -3.21 -20.60 16.13
CA PRO A 280 -1.91 -20.82 16.73
C PRO A 280 -1.96 -22.10 17.57
N ARG A 281 -0.94 -22.94 17.45
CA ARG A 281 -0.85 -24.20 18.19
C ARG A 281 -0.58 -24.00 19.68
N ASP A 282 0.09 -22.91 20.05
CA ASP A 282 0.51 -22.56 21.40
C ASP A 282 0.79 -21.04 21.51
N LEU A 283 1.09 -20.56 22.71
CA LEU A 283 1.39 -19.14 22.99
C LEU A 283 2.77 -18.68 22.49
N LEU A 284 3.64 -19.59 22.04
CA LEU A 284 4.99 -19.30 21.54
C LEU A 284 4.98 -18.98 20.04
N VAL A 285 3.88 -19.23 19.34
CA VAL A 285 3.71 -18.84 17.94
C VAL A 285 3.90 -17.33 17.82
N ASP A 286 4.75 -16.93 16.88
CA ASP A 286 5.09 -15.53 16.66
C ASP A 286 3.82 -14.68 16.43
N ARG A 287 3.63 -13.70 17.31
CA ARG A 287 2.49 -12.78 17.30
C ARG A 287 2.46 -11.94 16.03
N ALA A 288 3.62 -11.67 15.41
CA ALA A 288 3.68 -10.94 14.15
C ALA A 288 3.04 -11.70 12.98
N ARG A 289 2.81 -13.01 13.11
CA ARG A 289 2.11 -13.83 12.09
C ARG A 289 0.60 -13.86 12.22
N GLN A 290 0.05 -13.27 13.28
CA GLN A 290 -1.36 -13.42 13.64
C GLN A 290 -2.11 -12.11 13.36
N PRO A 291 -2.92 -12.03 12.28
CA PRO A 291 -3.71 -10.83 11.98
C PRO A 291 -4.63 -10.43 13.15
N GLN A 292 -5.21 -11.41 13.83
CA GLN A 292 -6.14 -11.20 14.95
C GLN A 292 -5.46 -10.49 16.12
N VAL A 293 -4.21 -10.87 16.41
CA VAL A 293 -3.39 -10.24 17.46
C VAL A 293 -3.04 -8.80 17.10
N ASN A 294 -2.88 -8.47 15.82
CA ASN A 294 -2.75 -7.08 15.39
C ASN A 294 -4.07 -6.32 15.59
N ASP A 295 -5.19 -6.88 15.16
CA ASP A 295 -6.52 -6.24 15.25
C ASP A 295 -6.91 -5.96 16.71
N GLU A 296 -6.68 -6.91 17.61
CA GLU A 296 -6.87 -6.77 19.05
C GLU A 296 -6.00 -5.67 19.65
N GLN A 297 -4.72 -5.61 19.28
CA GLN A 297 -3.81 -4.59 19.78
C GLN A 297 -4.11 -3.19 19.21
N GLU A 298 -4.60 -3.08 17.97
CA GLU A 298 -5.12 -1.81 17.44
C GLU A 298 -6.34 -1.33 18.24
N ALA A 299 -7.27 -2.24 18.57
CA ALA A 299 -8.44 -1.91 19.35
C ALA A 299 -8.07 -1.48 20.77
N GLN A 300 -7.16 -2.21 21.43
CA GLN A 300 -6.64 -1.87 22.75
C GLN A 300 -5.91 -0.52 22.76
N LEU A 301 -5.07 -0.27 21.75
CA LEU A 301 -4.35 0.99 21.62
C LEU A 301 -5.30 2.18 21.41
N ARG A 302 -6.34 2.01 20.58
CA ARG A 302 -7.39 3.03 20.39
C ARG A 302 -8.08 3.38 21.71
N TYR A 303 -8.49 2.36 22.46
CA TYR A 303 -9.11 2.55 23.77
C TYR A 303 -8.17 3.24 24.76
N ALA A 304 -6.89 2.83 24.79
CA ALA A 304 -5.90 3.43 25.68
C ALA A 304 -5.62 4.91 25.36
N LEU A 305 -5.54 5.27 24.08
CA LEU A 305 -5.37 6.66 23.64
C LEU A 305 -6.58 7.52 23.97
N GLU A 306 -7.79 6.98 23.81
CA GLU A 306 -9.02 7.67 24.18
C GLU A 306 -9.07 7.97 25.68
N ALA A 307 -8.74 6.98 26.52
CA ALA A 307 -8.62 7.16 27.96
C ALA A 307 -7.50 8.14 28.36
N ALA A 308 -6.37 8.12 27.65
CA ALA A 308 -5.24 9.00 27.91
C ALA A 308 -5.59 10.48 27.65
N GLY A 309 -6.44 10.77 26.66
CA GLY A 309 -6.84 12.14 26.31
C GLY A 309 -7.53 12.93 27.43
N ALA A 310 -8.04 12.25 28.47
CA ALA A 310 -8.62 12.89 29.66
C ALA A 310 -7.62 13.14 30.80
N MET A 311 -6.36 12.71 30.64
CA MET A 311 -5.33 12.85 31.67
C MET A 311 -4.71 14.25 31.68
N PRO A 312 -4.19 14.71 32.83
CA PRO A 312 -3.35 15.92 32.88
C PRO A 312 -2.13 15.81 31.96
N HIS A 313 -1.70 16.94 31.38
CA HIS A 313 -0.64 17.02 30.34
C HIS A 313 0.57 16.13 30.60
N GLU A 314 1.16 16.20 31.80
CA GLU A 314 2.35 15.43 32.14
C GLU A 314 2.10 13.91 32.15
N LYS A 315 0.94 13.48 32.69
CA LYS A 315 0.52 12.08 32.69
C LYS A 315 0.19 11.58 31.29
N LEU A 316 -0.44 12.43 30.47
CA LEU A 316 -0.70 12.12 29.07
C LEU A 316 0.60 11.94 28.30
N CYS A 317 1.58 12.84 28.46
CA CYS A 317 2.90 12.71 27.83
C CYS A 317 3.57 11.39 28.20
N ALA A 318 3.60 11.05 29.50
CA ALA A 318 4.14 9.78 29.97
C ALA A 318 3.39 8.58 29.37
N ARG A 319 2.05 8.61 29.36
CA ARG A 319 1.24 7.50 28.87
C ARG A 319 1.43 7.24 27.37
N VAL A 320 1.56 8.29 26.56
CA VAL A 320 1.84 8.15 25.13
C VAL A 320 3.20 7.50 24.88
N LEU A 321 4.22 7.85 25.68
CA LEU A 321 5.56 7.24 25.57
C LEU A 321 5.57 5.77 25.99
N GLU A 322 4.81 5.39 27.01
CA GLU A 322 4.60 3.98 27.38
C GLU A 322 3.93 3.19 26.26
N LEU A 323 2.84 3.73 25.70
CA LEU A 323 2.13 3.11 24.58
C LEU A 323 3.03 2.93 23.36
N GLU A 324 3.89 3.91 23.06
CA GLU A 324 4.90 3.81 22.01
C GLU A 324 5.91 2.68 22.30
N ALA A 325 6.42 2.58 23.52
CA ALA A 325 7.35 1.51 23.89
C ALA A 325 6.72 0.11 23.74
N GLU A 326 5.43 -0.02 24.07
CA GLU A 326 4.67 -1.28 23.94
C GLU A 326 4.38 -1.67 22.48
N ASN A 327 4.18 -0.69 21.58
CA ASN A 327 3.61 -0.93 20.25
C ASN A 327 4.56 -0.66 19.08
N ARG A 328 5.72 -0.04 19.29
CA ARG A 328 6.61 0.40 18.20
C ARG A 328 7.00 -0.69 17.21
N ASP A 329 7.25 -1.91 17.70
CA ASP A 329 7.73 -3.02 16.87
C ASP A 329 6.65 -3.47 15.87
N ARG A 330 5.37 -3.19 16.17
CA ARG A 330 4.23 -3.52 15.29
C ARG A 330 4.27 -2.76 13.97
N ARG A 331 4.97 -1.62 13.90
CA ARG A 331 5.21 -0.91 12.62
C ARG A 331 6.07 -1.70 11.65
N SER A 332 6.80 -2.72 12.12
CA SER A 332 7.61 -3.61 11.28
C SER A 332 6.87 -4.90 10.89
N TRP A 333 5.64 -5.09 11.36
CA TRP A 333 4.83 -6.26 11.02
C TRP A 333 4.24 -6.12 9.62
N VAL A 334 4.02 -7.24 8.94
CA VAL A 334 3.39 -7.28 7.61
C VAL A 334 2.01 -6.60 7.56
N TRP A 335 1.32 -6.57 8.71
CA TRP A 335 0.03 -5.93 8.88
C TRP A 335 0.13 -4.41 8.75
N ALA A 336 1.24 -3.81 9.16
CA ALA A 336 1.52 -2.40 8.98
C ALA A 336 1.63 -2.04 7.50
N ASP A 337 2.37 -2.86 6.74
CA ASP A 337 2.50 -2.73 5.27
C ASP A 337 1.14 -2.88 4.57
N LEU A 338 0.28 -3.78 5.04
CA LEU A 338 -1.08 -3.95 4.54
C LEU A 338 -2.06 -2.85 4.99
N GLY A 339 -1.64 -1.95 5.87
CA GLY A 339 -2.47 -0.84 6.35
C GLY A 339 -3.38 -1.17 7.54
N TYR A 340 -3.13 -2.28 8.23
CA TYR A 340 -3.92 -2.73 9.39
C TYR A 340 -3.34 -2.28 10.75
N SER A 341 -2.19 -1.61 10.81
CA SER A 341 -1.55 -1.15 12.06
C SER A 341 -1.48 0.38 12.15
N MET A 342 -2.58 1.07 11.81
CA MET A 342 -2.59 2.53 11.63
C MET A 342 -2.33 3.30 12.92
N MET A 343 -2.84 2.83 14.05
CA MET A 343 -2.66 3.52 15.31
C MET A 343 -1.24 3.33 15.86
N ALA A 344 -0.62 2.17 15.61
CA ALA A 344 0.81 1.99 15.85
C ALA A 344 1.69 2.94 15.01
N HIS A 345 1.28 3.29 13.78
CA HIS A 345 1.94 4.33 12.98
C HIS A 345 1.70 5.73 13.52
N ALA A 346 0.47 6.05 13.94
CA ALA A 346 0.16 7.35 14.52
C ALA A 346 0.90 7.62 15.85
N LEU A 347 1.25 6.57 16.60
CA LEU A 347 2.02 6.70 17.84
C LEU A 347 3.41 7.31 17.66
N GLU A 348 4.09 7.06 16.55
CA GLU A 348 5.46 7.53 16.35
C GLU A 348 5.57 9.08 16.38
N PRO A 349 4.79 9.84 15.57
CA PRO A 349 4.76 11.30 15.70
C PRO A 349 4.11 11.78 17.01
N LEU A 350 3.13 11.05 17.57
CA LEU A 350 2.54 11.39 18.87
C LEU A 350 3.57 11.30 20.01
N ALA A 351 4.45 10.30 19.99
CA ALA A 351 5.52 10.14 20.96
C ALA A 351 6.60 11.21 20.82
N ARG A 352 6.93 11.61 19.58
CA ARG A 352 7.79 12.78 19.35
C ARG A 352 7.16 14.04 19.93
N LEU A 353 5.88 14.29 19.63
CA LEU A 353 5.13 15.42 20.18
C LEU A 353 5.11 15.39 21.71
N ALA A 354 4.78 14.25 22.31
CA ALA A 354 4.77 14.06 23.76
C ALA A 354 6.14 14.28 24.39
N THR A 355 7.23 13.94 23.72
CA THR A 355 8.60 14.21 24.19
C THR A 355 8.89 15.70 24.19
N LEU A 356 8.62 16.36 23.07
CA LEU A 356 8.93 17.79 22.86
C LEU A 356 8.04 18.69 23.73
N ALA A 357 6.74 18.36 23.85
CA ALA A 357 5.76 19.14 24.60
C ALA A 357 5.97 19.13 26.13
N ARG A 358 6.96 18.38 26.64
CA ARG A 358 7.34 18.42 28.07
C ARG A 358 8.18 19.65 28.43
N SER A 359 8.82 20.28 27.44
CA SER A 359 9.67 21.45 27.64
C SER A 359 9.04 22.66 26.93
N ALA A 360 8.80 23.75 27.65
CA ALA A 360 8.32 24.99 27.05
C ALA A 360 9.44 25.69 26.24
N LEU A 361 9.07 26.53 25.28
CA LEU A 361 10.02 27.41 24.61
C LEU A 361 10.67 28.34 25.63
N GLY A 362 12.00 28.47 25.55
CA GLY A 362 12.80 29.24 26.49
C GLY A 362 13.34 30.53 25.87
N GLY A 363 13.59 31.53 26.71
CA GLY A 363 14.32 32.73 26.30
C GLY A 363 13.94 33.95 27.13
N VAL A 364 14.95 34.67 27.63
CA VAL A 364 14.76 35.92 28.37
C VAL A 364 14.55 37.14 27.46
N SER A 365 14.57 36.95 26.14
CA SER A 365 14.36 38.00 25.13
C SER A 365 13.69 37.43 23.88
N LEU A 366 13.02 38.28 23.11
CA LEU A 366 12.39 37.90 21.83
C LEU A 366 13.38 37.25 20.85
N THR A 367 14.62 37.75 20.76
CA THR A 367 15.66 37.18 19.90
C THR A 367 16.06 35.77 20.33
N ALA A 368 16.13 35.53 21.65
CA ALA A 368 16.42 34.20 22.19
C ALA A 368 15.27 33.22 21.90
N MET A 369 14.02 33.63 22.08
CA MET A 369 12.84 32.81 21.77
C MET A 369 12.74 32.48 20.28
N ALA A 370 13.01 33.45 19.39
CA ALA A 370 13.01 33.22 17.95
C ALA A 370 14.11 32.21 17.53
N THR A 371 15.28 32.29 18.17
CA THR A 371 16.39 31.36 17.92
C THR A 371 16.07 29.96 18.43
N ASP A 372 15.51 29.84 19.63
CA ASP A 372 15.08 28.58 20.24
C ASP A 372 14.00 27.90 19.38
N TYR A 373 13.02 28.68 18.89
CA TYR A 373 12.00 28.17 17.98
C TYR A 373 12.58 27.70 16.64
N ALA A 374 13.46 28.49 16.01
CA ALA A 374 14.09 28.15 14.74
C ALA A 374 15.00 26.91 14.84
N THR A 375 15.57 26.66 16.01
CA THR A 375 16.46 25.52 16.26
C THR A 375 15.67 24.25 16.56
N ASP A 376 14.75 24.32 17.55
CA ASP A 376 14.08 23.14 18.11
C ASP A 376 12.55 23.27 18.20
N GLY A 377 12.00 24.46 18.46
CA GLY A 377 10.55 24.65 18.66
C GLY A 377 9.69 24.16 17.52
N TRP A 378 10.09 24.44 16.27
CA TRP A 378 9.36 24.02 15.06
C TRP A 378 9.15 22.49 14.96
N ARG A 379 9.98 21.69 15.65
CA ARG A 379 9.86 20.23 15.67
C ARG A 379 8.60 19.77 16.39
N CYS A 380 8.13 20.53 17.40
CA CYS A 380 6.88 20.26 18.11
C CYS A 380 5.70 20.40 17.14
N ASP A 381 5.66 21.53 16.42
CA ASP A 381 4.65 21.83 15.40
C ASP A 381 4.67 20.78 14.27
N ARG A 382 5.87 20.42 13.78
CA ARG A 382 6.04 19.37 12.77
C ARG A 382 5.49 18.03 13.28
N ALA A 383 5.78 17.64 14.52
CA ALA A 383 5.29 16.38 15.09
C ALA A 383 3.76 16.37 15.21
N ALA A 384 3.14 17.49 15.56
CA ALA A 384 1.68 17.64 15.58
C ALA A 384 1.08 17.47 14.18
N LEU A 385 1.67 18.10 13.15
CA LEU A 385 1.23 17.95 11.77
C LEU A 385 1.43 16.51 11.24
N ASP A 386 2.57 15.90 11.53
CA ASP A 386 2.87 14.51 11.14
C ASP A 386 1.86 13.53 11.75
N ALA A 387 1.47 13.73 13.02
CA ALA A 387 0.48 12.88 13.69
C ALA A 387 -0.88 12.93 12.97
N MET A 388 -1.33 14.13 12.58
CA MET A 388 -2.61 14.28 11.86
C MET A 388 -2.61 13.68 10.45
N ASN A 389 -1.45 13.43 9.84
CA ASN A 389 -1.35 12.86 8.49
C ASN A 389 -1.54 11.34 8.41
N HIS A 390 -1.53 10.62 9.53
CA HIS A 390 -1.52 9.15 9.54
C HIS A 390 -2.92 8.51 9.59
N ALA A 391 -3.95 9.23 10.04
CA ALA A 391 -5.27 8.65 10.22
C ALA A 391 -6.09 8.66 8.90
N LYS A 392 -6.60 7.48 8.52
CA LYS A 392 -7.37 7.29 7.27
C LYS A 392 -8.88 7.37 7.47
N SER A 393 -9.38 6.89 8.62
CA SER A 393 -10.82 6.92 8.93
C SER A 393 -11.20 8.24 9.63
N PRO A 394 -12.44 8.74 9.47
CA PRO A 394 -12.89 9.93 10.20
C PRO A 394 -12.82 9.77 11.72
N SER A 395 -13.10 8.57 12.25
CA SER A 395 -13.05 8.27 13.68
C SER A 395 -11.62 8.28 14.23
N ASP A 396 -10.68 7.67 13.51
CA ASP A 396 -9.28 7.67 13.94
C ASP A 396 -8.68 9.08 13.83
N ASN A 397 -9.06 9.85 12.80
CA ASN A 397 -8.66 11.25 12.66
C ASN A 397 -9.14 12.08 13.84
N ALA A 398 -10.41 11.92 14.22
CA ALA A 398 -10.97 12.64 15.36
C ALA A 398 -10.27 12.27 16.67
N LEU A 399 -9.93 10.99 16.88
CA LEU A 399 -9.19 10.56 18.07
C LEU A 399 -7.77 11.14 18.09
N VAL A 400 -7.01 11.00 17.00
CA VAL A 400 -5.64 11.52 16.92
C VAL A 400 -5.62 13.03 17.11
N ALA A 401 -6.55 13.77 16.48
CA ALA A 401 -6.66 15.21 16.65
C ALA A 401 -6.94 15.62 18.11
N LYS A 402 -7.77 14.86 18.85
CA LYS A 402 -8.01 15.08 20.27
C LYS A 402 -6.73 14.90 21.10
N VAL A 403 -5.98 13.82 20.85
CA VAL A 403 -4.71 13.55 21.56
C VAL A 403 -3.66 14.61 21.22
N VAL A 404 -3.52 14.98 19.95
CA VAL A 404 -2.64 16.07 19.51
C VAL A 404 -2.99 17.36 20.23
N ARG A 405 -4.26 17.75 20.28
CA ARG A 405 -4.69 18.95 20.98
C ARG A 405 -4.34 18.90 22.48
N ALA A 406 -4.57 17.76 23.13
CA ALA A 406 -4.30 17.59 24.56
C ALA A 406 -2.80 17.65 24.89
N LEU A 407 -1.91 17.25 23.96
CA LEU A 407 -0.46 17.39 24.09
C LEU A 407 0.02 18.79 23.70
N TYR A 408 -0.51 19.35 22.62
CA TYR A 408 0.07 20.51 21.96
C TYR A 408 -0.44 21.84 22.54
N ALA A 409 -1.72 21.94 22.88
CA ALA A 409 -2.28 23.19 23.41
C ALA A 409 -1.63 23.64 24.73
N PRO A 410 -1.39 22.75 25.73
CA PRO A 410 -0.70 23.16 26.96
C PRO A 410 0.76 23.60 26.72
N TRP A 411 1.41 23.08 25.68
CA TRP A 411 2.76 23.52 25.30
C TRP A 411 2.74 24.91 24.65
N LEU A 412 1.77 25.17 23.77
CA LEU A 412 1.54 26.50 23.19
C LEU A 412 1.24 27.53 24.28
N ASP A 413 0.33 27.22 25.21
CA ASP A 413 -0.06 28.12 26.30
C ASP A 413 1.12 28.46 27.23
N LYS A 414 2.05 27.52 27.45
CA LYS A 414 3.27 27.76 28.24
C LYS A 414 4.36 28.52 27.49
N SER A 415 4.27 28.56 26.16
CA SER A 415 5.27 29.14 25.27
C SER A 415 4.86 30.51 24.71
N ALA A 416 3.59 30.89 24.89
CA ALA A 416 3.04 32.22 24.65
C ALA A 416 3.34 33.14 25.84
#